data_AF-A0A164B9X7-F1
#
_entry.id   AF-A0A164B9X7-F1
#
_cell.length_a   1.000
_cell.length_b   1.000
_cell.length_c   1.000
_cell.angle_alpha   90.00
_cell.angle_beta   90.00
_cell.angle_gamma   90.00
#
_symmetry.space_group_name_H-M   'P 1'
#
loop_
_entity.id
_entity.type
_entity.pdbx_description
1 polymer ?
#
loop_
_entity_poly.entity_id
_entity_poly.type
_entity_poly.pdbx_seq_one_letter_code
_entity_poly.pdbx_strand_id
1 'polypeptide(L)'
;MPPDLDLYWQNYDRTLATIRAERPSTFAGLKLILDRFEPPSSGDAFFPGGADDTLALALMSAGWSVDFEEADYLYTAVHPKSGAVIQHVEGDLYCLLEGTVPSATDSPRSH
;
A
#
# COMPACT_ATOMS: atom_id res chain seq x y z
N MET A 1 3.94 28.99 -5.62
CA MET A 1 2.49 28.75 -5.50
C MET A 1 2.33 27.50 -4.68
N PRO A 2 1.56 27.49 -3.58
CA PRO A 2 1.23 26.22 -2.97
C PRO A 2 0.52 25.36 -4.03
N PRO A 3 0.69 24.03 -4.01
CA PRO A 3 -0.10 23.15 -4.86
C PRO A 3 -1.58 23.50 -4.69
N ASP A 4 -2.35 23.35 -5.76
CA ASP A 4 -3.81 23.46 -5.69
C ASP A 4 -4.31 22.40 -4.69
N LEU A 5 -4.74 22.86 -3.52
CA LEU A 5 -5.17 22.02 -2.40
C LEU A 5 -6.33 21.10 -2.81
N ASP A 6 -7.19 21.56 -3.73
CA ASP A 6 -8.29 20.75 -4.23
C ASP A 6 -7.77 19.61 -5.10
N LEU A 7 -6.79 19.88 -5.96
CA LEU A 7 -6.16 18.85 -6.78
C LEU A 7 -5.37 17.85 -5.92
N TYR A 8 -4.73 18.32 -4.85
CA TYR A 8 -4.04 17.46 -3.90
C TYR A 8 -4.99 16.45 -3.25
N TRP A 9 -6.10 16.90 -2.66
CA TRP A 9 -7.07 16.02 -2.03
C TRP A 9 -7.79 15.10 -3.03
N GLN A 10 -8.06 15.58 -4.25
CA GLN A 10 -8.58 14.71 -5.31
C GLN A 10 -7.61 13.59 -5.70
N ASN A 11 -6.31 13.87 -5.74
CA ASN A 11 -5.30 12.85 -6.01
C ASN A 11 -5.15 11.89 -4.82
N TYR A 12 -5.32 12.39 -3.59
CA TYR A 12 -5.31 11.58 -2.37
C TYR A 12 -6.41 10.51 -2.43
N ASP A 13 -7.66 10.94 -2.61
CA ASP A 13 -8.83 10.07 -2.69
C ASP A 13 -8.72 9.09 -3.86
N ARG A 14 -8.23 9.55 -5.01
CA ARG A 14 -8.03 8.71 -6.19
C ARG A 14 -7.02 7.61 -5.93
N THR A 15 -5.92 7.90 -5.23
CA THR A 15 -4.90 6.91 -4.89
C THR A 15 -5.47 5.83 -3.98
N LEU A 16 -6.20 6.21 -2.93
CA LEU A 16 -6.85 5.23 -2.04
C LEU A 16 -7.91 4.40 -2.78
N ALA A 17 -8.72 5.02 -3.62
CA ALA A 17 -9.70 4.32 -4.46
C ALA A 17 -9.01 3.32 -5.42
N THR A 18 -7.87 3.70 -6.00
CA THR A 18 -7.09 2.84 -6.90
C THR A 18 -6.54 1.62 -6.15
N ILE A 19 -5.99 1.79 -4.95
CA ILE A 19 -5.53 0.68 -4.11
C ILE A 19 -6.67 -0.31 -3.82
N ARG A 20 -7.85 0.20 -3.47
CA ARG A 20 -9.03 -0.64 -3.22
C ARG A 20 -9.51 -1.39 -4.46
N ALA A 21 -9.49 -0.73 -5.61
CA ALA A 21 -9.96 -1.30 -6.87
C ALA A 21 -8.99 -2.35 -7.44
N GLU A 22 -7.70 -2.00 -7.49
CA GLU A 22 -6.66 -2.85 -8.08
C GLU A 22 -6.20 -3.98 -7.12
N ARG A 23 -6.40 -3.80 -5.82
CA ARG A 23 -6.04 -4.77 -4.76
C ARG A 23 -4.62 -5.31 -4.90
N PRO A 24 -3.58 -4.44 -4.93
CA PRO A 24 -2.21 -4.89 -5.10
C PRO A 24 -1.83 -5.84 -3.97
N SER A 25 -1.22 -6.98 -4.32
CA SER A 25 -0.83 -8.04 -3.39
C SER A 25 0.68 -8.10 -3.09
N THR A 26 1.44 -7.15 -3.62
CA THR A 26 2.89 -7.04 -3.51
C THR A 26 3.29 -5.60 -3.29
N PHE A 27 4.47 -5.37 -2.69
CA PHE A 27 5.01 -4.03 -2.51
C PHE A 27 5.24 -3.34 -3.85
N ALA A 28 5.83 -4.02 -4.84
CA ALA A 28 6.03 -3.46 -6.18
C ALA A 28 4.71 -2.96 -6.83
N GLY A 29 3.61 -3.69 -6.68
CA GLY A 29 2.30 -3.27 -7.18
C GLY A 29 1.77 -2.04 -6.45
N LEU A 30 1.94 -1.99 -5.13
CA LEU A 30 1.56 -0.84 -4.31
C LEU A 30 2.40 0.40 -4.67
N LYS A 31 3.72 0.25 -4.79
CA LYS A 31 4.66 1.30 -5.18
C LYS A 31 4.30 1.92 -6.52
N LEU A 32 3.93 1.12 -7.52
CA LEU A 32 3.49 1.63 -8.83
C LEU A 32 2.26 2.54 -8.77
N ILE A 33 1.41 2.37 -7.76
CA ILE A 33 0.25 3.24 -7.52
C ILE A 33 0.69 4.50 -6.77
N LEU A 34 1.48 4.35 -5.70
CA LEU A 34 1.94 5.46 -4.86
C LEU A 34 2.88 6.43 -5.59
N ASP A 35 3.75 5.93 -6.47
CA ASP A 35 4.66 6.76 -7.29
C ASP A 35 3.90 7.68 -8.26
N ARG A 36 2.60 7.45 -8.51
CA ARG A 36 1.75 8.35 -9.30
C ARG A 36 1.24 9.54 -8.47
N PHE A 37 1.17 9.38 -7.16
CA PHE A 37 0.73 10.44 -6.24
C PHE A 37 1.86 11.44 -6.00
N GLU A 38 3.02 10.97 -5.55
CA GLU A 38 4.17 11.83 -5.26
C GLU A 38 5.52 11.11 -5.41
N PRO A 39 6.24 11.34 -6.52
CA PRO A 39 7.66 11.03 -6.64
C PRO A 39 8.53 12.28 -6.42
N PRO A 40 9.70 12.21 -5.75
CA PRO A 40 10.36 11.06 -5.12
C PRO A 40 10.13 10.95 -3.59
N SER A 41 10.10 9.72 -3.05
CA SER A 41 10.07 9.43 -1.60
C SER A 41 11.47 9.40 -0.98
N SER A 42 11.58 9.65 0.33
CA SER A 42 12.82 9.47 1.10
C SER A 42 13.03 8.01 1.56
N GLY A 43 11.98 7.19 1.53
CA GLY A 43 12.03 5.73 1.60
C GLY A 43 11.85 5.06 0.23
N ASP A 44 11.12 3.94 0.18
CA ASP A 44 10.84 3.24 -1.09
C ASP A 44 9.57 3.75 -1.79
N ALA A 45 8.59 4.25 -1.03
CA ALA A 45 7.37 4.91 -1.52
C ALA A 45 6.80 5.80 -0.40
N PHE A 46 6.07 6.85 -0.78
CA PHE A 46 5.49 7.82 0.15
C PHE A 46 3.97 7.91 -0.01
N PHE A 47 3.26 8.03 1.12
CA PHE A 47 1.87 8.46 1.11
C PHE A 47 1.54 9.24 2.40
N PRO A 48 1.01 10.46 2.31
CA PRO A 48 0.77 11.28 3.48
C PRO A 48 -0.43 10.79 4.30
N GLY A 49 -0.41 11.08 5.61
CA GLY A 49 -1.56 10.96 6.50
C GLY A 49 -2.35 12.27 6.62
N GLY A 50 -3.36 12.29 7.49
CA GLY A 50 -4.06 13.53 7.90
C GLY A 50 -5.44 13.77 7.28
N ALA A 51 -5.95 12.84 6.45
CA ALA A 51 -7.34 12.81 6.03
C ALA A 51 -8.17 11.83 6.88
N ASP A 52 -9.50 11.91 6.77
CA ASP A 52 -10.43 10.97 7.42
C ASP A 52 -10.26 9.54 6.89
N ASP A 53 -9.96 9.40 5.60
CA ASP A 53 -9.61 8.14 4.97
C ASP A 53 -8.10 7.95 4.95
N THR A 54 -7.62 6.74 5.24
CA THR A 54 -6.19 6.49 5.44
C THR A 54 -5.67 5.36 4.57
N LEU A 55 -4.37 5.36 4.31
CA LEU A 55 -3.71 4.26 3.61
C LEU A 55 -3.97 2.92 4.31
N ALA A 56 -3.93 2.89 5.65
CA ALA A 56 -4.20 1.68 6.42
C ALA A 56 -5.61 1.12 6.13
N LEU A 57 -6.64 1.97 6.10
CA LEU A 57 -8.01 1.56 5.78
C LEU A 57 -8.15 1.07 4.33
N ALA A 58 -7.46 1.71 3.38
CA ALA A 58 -7.43 1.26 1.99
C ALA A 58 -6.72 -0.10 1.82
N LEU A 59 -5.61 -0.32 2.52
CA LEU A 59 -4.87 -1.60 2.53
C LEU A 59 -5.71 -2.73 3.14
N MET A 60 -6.34 -2.48 4.29
CA MET A 60 -7.28 -3.43 4.89
C MET A 60 -8.41 -3.79 3.92
N SER A 61 -9.00 -2.79 3.26
CA SER A 61 -10.05 -3.00 2.24
C SER A 61 -9.54 -3.78 1.02
N ALA A 62 -8.28 -3.61 0.64
CA ALA A 62 -7.63 -4.36 -0.43
C ALA A 62 -7.32 -5.83 -0.04
N GLY A 63 -7.28 -6.14 1.26
CA GLY A 63 -7.09 -7.48 1.81
C GLY A 63 -5.77 -7.70 2.54
N TRP A 64 -5.07 -6.64 2.93
CA TRP A 64 -3.89 -6.70 3.79
C TRP A 64 -4.31 -6.78 5.26
N SER A 65 -3.51 -7.45 6.09
CA SER A 65 -3.62 -7.34 7.55
C SER A 65 -2.76 -6.17 8.00
N VAL A 66 -3.29 -5.26 8.82
CA VAL A 66 -2.59 -4.09 9.35
C VAL A 66 -2.65 -4.13 10.87
N ASP A 67 -1.48 -4.18 11.53
CA ASP A 67 -1.33 -4.14 12.98
C ASP A 67 -0.69 -2.81 13.38
N PHE A 68 -1.44 -1.98 14.12
CA PHE A 68 -0.97 -0.66 14.58
C PHE A 68 -0.02 -0.80 15.77
N GLU A 69 1.14 -0.15 15.70
CA GLU A 69 2.11 -0.09 16.79
C GLU A 69 2.25 1.37 17.24
N GLU A 70 1.69 1.71 18.41
CA GLU A 70 1.74 3.06 19.00
C GLU A 70 1.33 4.22 18.05
N ALA A 71 0.06 4.18 17.59
CA ALA A 71 -0.69 5.17 16.78
C ALA A 71 -0.72 4.92 15.26
N ASP A 72 -1.51 5.71 14.53
CA ASP A 72 -1.85 5.51 13.11
C ASP A 72 -0.73 5.85 12.13
N TYR A 73 0.32 6.52 12.59
CA TYR A 73 1.53 6.84 11.81
C TYR A 73 2.62 5.76 11.86
N LEU A 74 2.46 4.71 12.68
CA LEU A 74 3.41 3.59 12.79
C LEU A 74 2.66 2.24 12.80
N TYR A 75 2.87 1.42 11.76
CA TYR A 75 2.26 0.10 11.69
C TYR A 75 3.04 -0.87 10.82
N THR A 76 2.80 -2.16 11.04
CA THR A 76 3.28 -3.24 10.17
C THR A 76 2.11 -3.85 9.43
N ALA A 77 2.24 -4.04 8.11
CA ALA A 77 1.23 -4.72 7.32
C ALA A 77 1.77 -6.00 6.69
N VAL A 78 0.98 -7.07 6.74
CA VAL A 78 1.31 -8.39 6.20
C VAL A 78 0.27 -8.80 5.16
N HIS A 79 0.73 -9.14 3.96
CA HIS A 79 -0.16 -9.65 2.92
C HIS A 79 -0.34 -11.17 3.06
N PRO A 80 -1.56 -11.68 3.33
CA PRO A 80 -1.76 -13.06 3.74
C PRO A 80 -1.51 -14.10 2.64
N LYS A 81 -1.51 -13.70 1.35
CA LYS A 81 -1.30 -14.65 0.24
C LYS A 81 0.14 -14.72 -0.25
N SER A 82 0.88 -13.62 -0.15
CA SER A 82 2.28 -13.55 -0.61
C SER A 82 3.25 -13.63 0.55
N GLY A 83 2.83 -13.34 1.78
CA GLY A 83 3.72 -13.17 2.91
C GLY A 83 4.57 -11.91 2.83
N ALA A 84 4.21 -10.94 1.97
CA ALA A 84 4.88 -9.65 1.92
C ALA A 84 4.68 -8.91 3.25
N VAL A 85 5.71 -8.23 3.73
CA VAL A 85 5.70 -7.46 4.98
C VAL A 85 6.26 -6.08 4.70
N ILE A 86 5.50 -5.06 5.09
CA ILE A 86 5.90 -3.66 5.01
C ILE A 86 5.80 -3.00 6.38
N GLN A 87 6.62 -1.99 6.61
CA GLN A 87 6.51 -1.10 7.75
C GLN A 87 6.20 0.31 7.28
N HIS A 88 5.22 0.96 7.89
CA HIS A 88 4.89 2.35 7.69
C HIS A 88 5.41 3.17 8.87
N VAL A 89 6.18 4.22 8.59
CA VAL A 89 6.70 5.15 9.60
C VAL A 89 6.56 6.57 9.06
N GLU A 90 5.73 7.39 9.72
CA GLU A 90 5.59 8.82 9.41
C GLU A 90 5.30 9.15 7.92
N GLY A 91 4.64 8.25 7.19
CA GLY A 91 4.28 8.42 5.77
C GLY A 91 5.22 7.75 4.77
N ASP A 92 6.38 7.26 5.23
CA ASP A 92 7.29 6.44 4.43
C ASP A 92 6.98 4.94 4.61
N LEU A 93 7.13 4.19 3.51
CA LEU A 93 7.04 2.73 3.51
C LEU A 93 8.40 2.09 3.29
N TYR A 94 8.66 1.07 4.11
CA TYR A 94 9.84 0.21 4.02
C TYR A 94 9.44 -1.22 3.72
N CYS A 95 10.03 -1.82 2.68
CA CYS A 95 9.85 -3.24 2.39
C CYS A 95 10.71 -4.08 3.34
N LEU A 96 10.07 -4.82 4.24
CA LEU A 96 10.77 -5.77 5.13
C LEU A 96 10.89 -7.15 4.48
N LEU A 97 9.85 -7.58 3.77
CA LEU A 97 9.80 -8.81 2.98
C LEU A 97 8.94 -8.60 1.73
N GLU A 98 9.48 -8.92 0.54
CA GLU A 98 8.71 -8.82 -0.72
C GLU A 98 7.57 -9.85 -0.83
N GLY A 99 7.69 -10.98 -0.13
CA GLY A 99 6.79 -12.12 -0.28
C GLY A 99 6.94 -12.85 -1.62
N THR A 100 6.14 -13.88 -1.84
CA THR A 100 6.10 -14.64 -3.10
C THR A 100 4.68 -15.09 -3.38
N VAL A 101 4.18 -14.79 -4.57
CA VAL A 101 2.87 -15.29 -5.01
C VAL A 101 3.08 -16.67 -5.65
N PRO A 102 2.35 -17.72 -5.21
CA PRO A 102 2.40 -19.00 -5.91
C PRO A 102 1.93 -18.81 -7.34
N SER A 103 2.78 -19.14 -8.31
CA SER A 103 2.40 -19.16 -9.73
C SER A 103 1.23 -20.14 -9.91
N ALA A 104 0.14 -19.68 -10.51
CA ALA A 104 -1.01 -20.51 -10.87
C ALA A 104 -0.67 -21.45 -12.04
N THR A 105 0.27 -22.37 -11.82
CA THR A 105 0.66 -23.39 -12.80
C THR A 105 1.14 -24.65 -12.10
N ASP A 106 0.29 -25.26 -11.26
CA ASP A 106 0.41 -26.70 -11.03
C ASP A 106 -0.95 -27.29 -10.67
N SER A 107 -1.74 -27.59 -11.70
CA SER A 107 -2.81 -28.59 -11.55
C SER A 107 -2.20 -29.95 -11.88
N PRO A 108 -2.12 -30.89 -10.93
CA PRO A 108 -1.67 -32.24 -11.24
C PRO A 108 -2.72 -32.87 -12.16
N ARG A 109 -2.33 -33.22 -13.38
CA ARG A 109 -3.14 -34.09 -14.24
C ARG A 109 -3.28 -35.44 -13.53
N SER A 110 -4.47 -35.73 -13.01
CA SER A 110 -4.83 -37.06 -12.54
C SER A 110 -4.81 -38.05 -13.72
N HIS A 111 -4.17 -39.19 -13.49
CA HIS A 111 -4.10 -40.35 -14.38
C HIS A 111 -5.44 -41.06 -14.55
#